data_AF-A0A660YC02-F1
#
_entry.id   AF-A0A660YC02-F1
#
_cell.length_a   1.000
_cell.length_b   1.000
_cell.length_c   1.000
_cell.angle_alpha   90.00
_cell.angle_beta   90.00
_cell.angle_gamma   90.00
#
_symmetry.space_group_name_H-M   'P 1'
#
loop_
_entity.id
_entity.type
_entity.pdbx_description
1 polymer ?
#
loop_
_entity_poly.entity_id
_entity_poly.type
_entity_poly.pdbx_seq_one_letter_code
_entity_poly.pdbx_strand_id
1 'polypeptide(L)'
;PLIDDLKVAFPFGVAWLRAVRGAAFLDVGNAWEGKFPGLVGSLGFGVRARVSEFLVLRFDWAWRTDFRRLGGLHREFFFGWSY
;
A
#
# COMPACT_ATOMS: atom_id res chain seq x y z
N PRO A 1 -1.33 10.72 -13.84
CA PRO A 1 -0.88 9.32 -13.66
C PRO A 1 0.60 9.31 -13.32
N LEU A 2 1.12 8.36 -12.52
CA LEU A 2 2.58 8.26 -12.35
C LEU A 2 3.18 7.54 -13.57
N ILE A 3 2.67 6.35 -13.89
CA ILE A 3 2.95 5.63 -15.16
C ILE A 3 1.64 5.02 -15.64
N ASP A 4 1.22 5.30 -16.87
CA ASP A 4 -0.04 4.76 -17.40
C ASP A 4 0.10 3.30 -17.86
N ASP A 5 1.20 2.97 -18.54
CA ASP A 5 1.49 1.62 -19.03
C ASP A 5 2.97 1.27 -18.85
N LEU A 6 3.25 0.20 -18.10
CA LEU A 6 4.57 -0.40 -18.00
C LEU A 6 4.51 -1.84 -18.51
N LYS A 7 5.21 -2.11 -19.60
CA LYS A 7 5.34 -3.46 -20.18
C LYS A 7 6.73 -3.98 -19.91
N VAL A 8 6.81 -5.13 -19.25
CA VAL A 8 8.07 -5.82 -18.98
C VAL A 8 8.06 -7.12 -19.79
N ALA A 9 8.94 -7.19 -20.79
CA ALA A 9 9.06 -8.36 -21.64
C ALA A 9 10.03 -9.37 -21.03
N PHE A 10 9.56 -10.62 -20.94
CA PHE A 10 10.34 -11.77 -20.52
C PHE A 10 10.42 -12.78 -21.68
N PRO A 11 11.40 -13.71 -21.68
CA PRO A 11 11.49 -14.76 -22.71
C PRO A 11 10.24 -15.64 -22.84
N PHE A 12 9.35 -15.64 -21.85
CA PHE A 12 8.14 -16.46 -21.77
C PHE A 12 6.83 -15.65 -21.83
N GLY A 13 6.88 -14.34 -22.03
CA GLY A 13 5.67 -13.50 -22.10
C GLY A 13 5.91 -12.05 -21.68
N VAL A 14 4.84 -11.24 -21.69
CA VAL A 14 4.90 -9.82 -21.31
C VAL A 14 4.03 -9.58 -20.09
N ALA A 15 4.61 -9.07 -19.02
CA ALA A 15 3.86 -8.54 -17.90
C ALA A 15 3.44 -7.10 -18.22
N TRP A 16 2.15 -6.80 -18.09
CA TRP A 16 1.62 -5.47 -18.33
C TRP A 16 1.04 -4.89 -17.04
N LEU A 17 1.75 -3.94 -16.46
CA LEU A 17 1.29 -3.17 -15.31
C LEU A 17 0.59 -1.92 -15.82
N ARG A 18 -0.73 -1.88 -15.62
CA ARG A 18 -1.57 -0.76 -16.04
C ARG A 18 -1.84 0.15 -14.85
N ALA A 19 -1.92 1.45 -15.12
CA ALA A 19 -2.27 2.47 -14.14
C ALA A 19 -1.43 2.39 -12.86
N VAL A 20 -0.11 2.50 -12.99
CA VAL A 20 0.77 2.65 -11.82
C VAL A 20 0.49 4.01 -11.17
N ARG A 21 0.08 3.99 -9.91
CA ARG A 21 -0.27 5.18 -9.12
C ARG A 21 0.60 5.23 -7.88
N GLY A 22 1.11 6.41 -7.59
CA GLY A 22 1.57 6.74 -6.24
C GLY A 22 0.36 6.94 -5.33
N ALA A 23 0.50 6.58 -4.06
CA ALA A 23 -0.44 6.87 -3.00
C ALA A 23 0.32 7.50 -1.84
N ALA A 24 -0.27 8.52 -1.20
CA ALA A 24 0.11 8.97 0.12
C ALA A 24 -1.09 8.75 1.04
N PHE A 25 -0.85 8.34 2.28
CA PHE A 25 -1.92 7.98 3.20
C PHE A 25 -1.58 8.35 4.64
N LEU A 26 -2.65 8.54 5.42
CA LEU A 26 -2.66 8.68 6.86
C LEU A 26 -3.84 7.86 7.37
N ASP A 27 -3.56 6.83 8.14
CA ASP A 27 -4.56 5.95 8.74
C ASP A 27 -4.60 6.17 10.24
N VAL A 28 -5.80 6.09 10.80
CA VAL A 28 -6.05 6.18 12.24
C VAL A 28 -7.04 5.09 12.60
N GLY A 29 -6.73 4.31 13.63
CA GLY A 29 -7.58 3.19 14.02
C GLY A 29 -7.36 2.74 15.46
N ASN A 30 -8.29 1.93 15.93
CA ASN A 30 -8.23 1.22 17.19
C ASN A 30 -9.19 0.01 17.14
N ALA A 31 -8.84 -1.09 17.79
CA ALA A 31 -9.73 -2.21 18.04
C ALA A 31 -9.69 -2.54 19.55
N TRP A 32 -10.84 -2.53 20.21
CA TRP A 32 -10.97 -2.81 21.65
C TRP A 32 -12.28 -3.52 21.96
N GLU A 33 -12.29 -4.26 23.08
CA GLU A 33 -13.48 -4.93 23.60
C GLU A 33 -13.94 -4.31 24.95
N GLY A 34 -12.97 -3.88 25.78
CA GLY A 34 -13.21 -3.30 27.10
C GLY A 34 -12.88 -1.80 27.18
N LYS A 35 -11.83 -1.45 27.93
CA LYS A 35 -11.39 -0.05 28.07
C LYS A 35 -10.66 0.43 26.82
N PHE A 36 -10.93 1.66 26.41
CA PHE A 36 -10.33 2.29 25.25
C PHE A 36 -8.82 2.53 25.44
N PRO A 37 -7.93 1.91 24.64
CA PRO A 37 -6.48 2.04 24.82
C PRO A 37 -5.89 3.29 24.15
N GLY A 38 -6.67 4.06 23.38
CA GLY A 38 -6.18 5.23 22.63
C GLY A 38 -5.90 4.93 21.16
N LEU A 39 -5.92 5.97 20.31
CA LEU A 39 -5.74 5.79 18.87
C LEU A 39 -4.30 5.41 18.50
N VAL A 40 -4.16 4.55 17.51
CA VAL A 40 -2.90 4.33 16.79
C VAL A 40 -3.08 4.78 15.35
N GLY A 41 -1.98 5.14 14.70
CA GLY A 41 -2.02 5.52 13.30
C GLY A 41 -0.82 5.03 12.50
N SER A 42 -0.91 5.23 11.20
CA SER A 42 0.20 5.10 10.25
C SER A 42 0.15 6.25 9.28
N LEU A 43 1.31 6.71 8.83
CA LEU A 43 1.40 7.57 7.65
C LEU A 43 2.44 6.99 6.72
N GLY A 44 2.23 7.20 5.43
CA GLY A 44 3.11 6.59 4.46
C GLY A 44 2.82 6.98 3.04
N PHE A 45 3.58 6.36 2.16
CA PHE A 45 3.39 6.43 0.74
C PHE A 45 3.61 5.06 0.12
N GLY A 46 3.09 4.86 -1.07
CA GLY A 46 3.24 3.59 -1.76
C GLY A 46 2.98 3.70 -3.25
N VAL A 47 3.22 2.60 -3.93
CA VAL A 47 2.99 2.44 -5.36
C VAL A 47 2.02 1.28 -5.56
N ARG A 48 1.03 1.51 -6.41
CA ARG A 48 -0.03 0.55 -6.72
C ARG A 48 -0.11 0.35 -8.22
N ALA A 49 -0.23 -0.88 -8.68
CA ALA A 49 -0.38 -1.21 -10.09
C ALA A 49 -1.43 -2.29 -10.29
N ARG A 50 -2.19 -2.18 -11.37
CA ARG A 50 -3.16 -3.20 -11.77
C ARG A 50 -2.48 -4.16 -12.75
N VAL A 51 -2.51 -5.46 -12.44
CA VAL A 51 -1.95 -6.53 -13.31
C VAL A 51 -3.04 -7.14 -14.19
N SER A 52 -4.26 -7.21 -13.68
CA SER A 52 -5.46 -7.63 -14.40
C SER A 52 -6.68 -6.91 -13.82
N GLU A 53 -7.88 -7.12 -14.36
CA GLU A 53 -9.10 -6.48 -13.81
C GLU A 53 -9.36 -6.79 -12.33
N PHE A 54 -8.80 -7.89 -11.81
CA PHE A 54 -9.02 -8.36 -10.45
C PHE A 54 -7.77 -8.31 -9.57
N LEU A 55 -6.57 -8.28 -10.17
CA LEU A 55 -5.30 -8.37 -9.43
C LEU A 55 -4.61 -7.02 -9.30
N VAL A 56 -4.28 -6.67 -8.06
CA VAL A 56 -3.56 -5.46 -7.69
C VAL A 56 -2.24 -5.82 -7.00
N LEU A 57 -1.19 -5.11 -7.40
CA LEU A 57 0.10 -5.05 -6.71
C LEU A 57 0.16 -3.75 -5.92
N ARG A 58 0.62 -3.82 -4.67
CA ARG A 58 0.90 -2.66 -3.86
C ARG A 58 2.21 -2.83 -3.12
N PHE A 59 2.97 -1.76 -3.04
CA PHE A 59 4.16 -1.68 -2.21
C PHE A 59 4.13 -0.38 -1.44
N ASP A 60 4.02 -0.47 -0.11
CA ASP A 60 3.87 0.67 0.79
C ASP A 60 5.06 0.79 1.75
N TRP A 61 5.39 2.03 2.06
CA TRP A 61 6.35 2.45 3.08
C TRP A 61 5.59 3.30 4.10
N ALA A 62 5.52 2.82 5.34
CA ALA A 62 4.71 3.45 6.38
C ALA A 62 5.47 3.58 7.69
N TRP A 63 5.25 4.66 8.42
CA TRP A 63 5.67 4.81 9.80
C TRP A 63 4.45 4.68 10.70
N ARG A 64 4.54 3.80 11.72
CA ARG A 64 3.53 3.74 12.77
C ARG A 64 3.66 4.96 13.68
N THR A 65 2.55 5.45 14.21
CA THR A 65 2.52 6.61 15.11
C THR A 65 1.51 6.40 16.22
N ASP A 66 1.84 6.89 17.42
CA ASP A 66 0.92 7.09 18.55
C ASP A 66 0.48 8.56 18.66
N PHE A 67 0.67 9.34 17.58
CA PHE A 67 0.45 10.78 17.47
C PHE A 67 1.40 11.64 18.33
N ARG A 68 2.36 11.03 19.00
CA ARG A 68 3.40 11.72 19.76
C ARG A 68 4.79 11.46 19.17
N ARG A 69 5.00 10.26 18.61
CA ARG A 69 6.25 9.83 18.01
C ARG A 69 6.01 9.00 16.75
N LEU A 70 6.91 9.16 15.79
CA LEU A 70 7.01 8.24 14.66
C LEU A 70 7.86 7.03 15.07
N GLY A 71 7.33 5.84 14.84
CA GLY A 71 8.04 4.58 14.99
C GLY A 71 8.96 4.29 13.82
N GLY A 72 9.40 3.03 13.71
CA GLY A 72 10.23 2.58 12.59
C GLY A 72 9.48 2.53 11.26
N LEU A 73 10.25 2.59 10.17
CA LEU A 73 9.74 2.39 8.82
C LEU A 73 9.34 0.92 8.60
N HIS A 74 8.08 0.71 8.25
CA HIS A 74 7.51 -0.56 7.82
C HIS A 74 7.35 -0.60 6.30
N ARG A 75 7.57 -1.77 5.71
CA ARG A 75 7.50 -2.03 4.27
C ARG A 75 6.55 -3.19 4.05
N GLU A 76 5.51 -2.97 3.25
CA GLU A 76 4.49 -3.98 3.01
C GLU A 76 4.32 -4.19 1.51
N PHE A 77 4.33 -5.45 1.09
CA PHE A 77 4.00 -5.86 -0.27
C PHE A 77 2.68 -6.64 -0.25
N PHE A 78 1.76 -6.25 -1.11
CA PHE A 78 0.48 -6.91 -1.29
C PHE A 78 0.26 -7.32 -2.74
N PHE A 79 -0.20 -8.55 -2.92
CA PHE A 79 -0.65 -9.09 -4.20
C PHE A 79 -1.95 -9.88 -3.98
N GLY A 80 -3.04 -9.42 -4.56
CA GLY A 80 -4.35 -10.04 -4.34
C GLY A 80 -5.49 -9.39 -5.09
N TRP A 81 -6.69 -9.83 -4.72
CA TRP A 81 -7.98 -9.42 -5.25
C TRP A 81 -8.92 -9.15 -4.07
N SER A 82 -9.74 -8.10 -4.15
CA SER A 82 -10.52 -7.50 -3.04
C SER A 82 -9.69 -6.68 -2.05
N TYR A 83 -10.13 -5.43 -1.83
CA TYR A 83 -9.62 -4.48 -0.83
C TYR A 83 -10.77 -4.05 0.06
#